data_AF-A0A316GUA6-F1
#
_entry.id   AF-A0A316GUA6-F1
#
_cell.length_a   1.000
_cell.length_b   1.000
_cell.length_c   1.000
_cell.angle_alpha   90.00
_cell.angle_beta   90.00
_cell.angle_gamma   90.00
#
_symmetry.space_group_name_H-M   'P 1'
#
loop_
_entity.id
_entity.type
_entity.pdbx_description
1 polymer ?
#
loop_
_entity_poly.entity_id
_entity_poly.type
_entity_poly.pdbx_seq_one_letter_code
_entity_poly.pdbx_strand_id
1 'polypeptide(L)'
;MFQKLKQPLIFAVCVWALLAFTAAQSSSTCGAFFTGDCLRLGWQRLSHVVLLGWVEEFQTLIAGIAALGAGAFVIVSGREQIQHLRESKQREKIDDALDSVYTVGADVGEYYRKIRFATKIPASIPLPPADLMKDIAYISPQLSQFIIRFHFLTSDTYDDCQINKHHFPLNKKYLIGSSLAMFQIFKQVTEHVRETPDFKPRATLTKMTFDSDPIIYGAEEDNLEQKHLGAFQDFFSVTSE
;
A
#
# COMPACT_ATOMS: atom_id res chain seq x y z
N MET A 1 21.15 0.24 -11.59
CA MET A 1 21.91 1.25 -10.81
C MET A 1 23.42 1.00 -10.78
N PHE A 2 23.88 -0.26 -10.62
CA PHE A 2 25.31 -0.62 -10.50
C PHE A 2 26.23 -0.29 -11.71
N GLN A 3 25.71 -0.14 -12.93
CA GLN A 3 26.55 0.18 -14.11
C GLN A 3 27.03 1.64 -14.13
N LYS A 4 26.24 2.60 -13.62
CA LYS A 4 26.61 4.03 -13.64
C LYS A 4 27.74 4.38 -12.66
N LEU A 5 27.97 3.54 -11.64
CA LEU A 5 29.04 3.77 -10.65
C LEU A 5 30.42 3.28 -11.13
N LYS A 6 30.48 2.36 -12.11
CA LYS A 6 31.75 1.75 -12.55
C LYS A 6 32.61 2.70 -13.38
N GLN A 7 31.99 3.51 -14.25
CA GLN A 7 32.72 4.44 -15.13
C GLN A 7 33.50 5.54 -14.40
N PRO A 8 32.94 6.28 -13.42
CA PRO A 8 33.71 7.30 -12.71
C PRO A 8 34.84 6.70 -11.87
N LEU A 9 34.65 5.48 -11.34
CA LEU A 9 35.67 4.80 -10.53
C LEU A 9 36.86 4.35 -11.39
N ILE A 10 36.61 3.80 -12.58
CA ILE A 10 37.68 3.45 -13.55
C ILE A 10 38.43 4.72 -13.99
N PHE A 11 37.71 5.81 -14.28
CA PHE A 11 38.34 7.07 -14.67
C PHE A 11 39.20 7.65 -13.54
N ALA A 12 38.71 7.62 -12.30
CA ALA A 12 39.48 8.06 -11.13
C ALA A 12 40.76 7.24 -10.94
N VAL A 13 40.70 5.92 -11.13
CA VAL A 13 41.88 5.04 -11.06
C VAL A 13 42.87 5.34 -12.19
N CYS A 14 42.40 5.54 -13.42
CA CYS A 14 43.27 5.89 -14.55
C CYS A 14 43.95 7.25 -14.36
N VAL A 15 43.20 8.27 -13.92
CA VAL A 15 43.73 9.61 -13.65
C VAL A 15 44.74 9.57 -12.50
N TRP A 16 44.46 8.81 -11.45
CA TRP A 16 45.38 8.62 -10.33
C TRP A 16 46.68 7.95 -10.78
N ALA A 17 46.60 6.88 -11.57
CA ALA A 17 47.78 6.18 -12.10
C ALA A 17 48.64 7.09 -12.99
N LEU A 18 47.99 7.94 -13.79
CA LEU A 18 48.68 8.89 -14.67
C LEU A 18 49.37 10.01 -13.88
N LEU A 19 48.73 10.53 -12.81
CA LEU A 19 49.33 11.49 -11.89
C LEU A 19 50.50 10.89 -11.08
N ALA A 20 50.37 9.65 -10.63
CA ALA A 20 51.44 8.94 -9.95
C ALA A 20 52.66 8.77 -10.87
N PHE A 21 52.42 8.46 -12.15
CA PHE A 21 53.48 8.36 -13.16
C PHE A 21 54.17 9.70 -13.43
N THR A 22 53.43 10.80 -13.56
CA THR A 22 54.01 12.13 -13.81
C THR A 22 54.75 12.70 -12.60
N ALA A 23 54.27 12.46 -11.38
CA ALA A 23 54.96 12.83 -10.15
C ALA A 23 56.25 12.02 -9.94
N ALA A 24 56.25 10.74 -10.32
CA ALA A 24 57.46 9.93 -10.35
C ALA A 24 58.49 10.52 -11.34
N GLN A 25 58.03 11.00 -12.51
CA GLN A 25 58.90 11.61 -13.52
C GLN A 25 59.51 12.94 -13.06
N SER A 26 58.74 13.82 -12.42
CA SER A 26 59.18 15.18 -12.07
C SER A 26 60.11 15.26 -10.86
N SER A 27 60.13 14.22 -10.02
CA SER A 27 60.98 14.15 -8.81
C SER A 27 62.32 13.44 -9.02
N SER A 28 62.58 12.94 -10.23
CA SER A 28 63.85 12.31 -10.62
C SER A 28 64.85 13.36 -11.10
N THR A 29 65.90 13.60 -10.30
CA THR A 29 67.06 14.43 -10.67
C THR A 29 68.01 13.74 -11.66
N CYS A 30 67.76 12.48 -12.02
CA CYS A 30 68.51 11.78 -13.05
C CYS A 30 67.93 12.05 -14.44
N GLY A 31 68.71 12.67 -15.33
CA GLY A 31 68.28 13.05 -16.69
C GLY A 31 68.00 11.89 -17.67
N ALA A 32 68.12 10.62 -17.28
CA ALA A 32 67.77 9.47 -18.11
C ALA A 32 67.36 8.24 -17.27
N PHE A 33 66.24 7.60 -17.60
CA PHE A 33 65.62 6.48 -16.87
C PHE A 33 66.40 5.15 -16.94
N PHE A 34 67.36 5.03 -17.87
CA PHE A 34 68.00 3.75 -18.24
C PHE A 34 69.44 3.58 -17.74
N THR A 35 69.95 4.48 -16.90
CA THR A 35 71.22 4.27 -16.20
C THR A 35 71.01 3.42 -14.95
N GLY A 36 71.80 2.34 -14.80
CA GLY A 36 71.56 1.27 -13.83
C GLY A 36 71.42 1.72 -12.36
N ASP A 37 72.11 2.80 -11.96
CA ASP A 37 72.04 3.32 -10.60
C ASP A 37 70.74 4.09 -10.31
N CYS A 38 70.19 4.80 -11.30
CA CYS A 38 68.92 5.52 -11.14
C CYS A 38 67.72 4.57 -11.23
N LEU A 39 67.84 3.46 -11.98
CA LEU A 39 66.79 2.45 -12.10
C LEU A 39 66.52 1.74 -10.76
N ARG A 40 67.55 1.51 -9.96
CA ARG A 40 67.44 0.94 -8.61
C ARG A 40 66.74 1.89 -7.62
N LEU A 41 67.06 3.18 -7.66
CA LEU A 41 66.40 4.21 -6.83
C LEU A 41 64.95 4.45 -7.27
N GLY A 42 64.71 4.42 -8.58
CA GLY A 42 63.37 4.47 -9.17
C GLY A 42 62.51 3.28 -8.76
N TRP A 43 63.05 2.06 -8.79
CA TRP A 43 62.34 0.86 -8.35
C TRP A 43 61.99 0.89 -6.87
N GLN A 44 62.86 1.43 -6.03
CA GLN A 44 62.62 1.55 -4.59
C GLN A 44 61.50 2.55 -4.29
N ARG A 45 61.48 3.72 -4.96
CA ARG A 45 60.39 4.70 -4.85
C ARG A 45 59.09 4.21 -5.50
N LEU A 46 59.17 3.56 -6.65
CA LEU A 46 58.01 2.94 -7.31
C LEU A 46 57.40 1.87 -6.41
N SER A 47 58.22 1.04 -5.76
CA SER A 47 57.74 0.07 -4.78
C SER A 47 57.04 0.76 -3.62
N HIS A 48 57.54 1.91 -3.15
CA HIS A 48 56.93 2.66 -2.04
C HIS A 48 55.57 3.26 -2.43
N VAL A 49 55.39 3.67 -3.69
CA VAL A 49 54.10 4.17 -4.21
C VAL A 49 53.13 3.02 -4.49
N VAL A 50 53.61 1.93 -5.12
CA VAL A 50 52.82 0.75 -5.50
C VAL A 50 52.39 -0.06 -4.27
N LEU A 51 53.25 -0.17 -3.26
CA LEU A 51 52.93 -0.79 -1.97
C LEU A 51 52.14 0.14 -1.04
N LEU A 52 51.73 1.33 -1.49
CA LEU A 52 50.99 2.30 -0.68
C LEU A 52 51.73 2.68 0.61
N GLY A 53 53.06 2.77 0.61
CA GLY A 53 53.85 3.16 1.81
C GLY A 53 53.48 4.54 2.35
N TRP A 54 53.01 5.45 1.49
CA TRP A 54 52.47 6.75 1.90
C TRP A 54 51.15 6.65 2.67
N VAL A 55 50.42 5.53 2.58
CA VAL A 55 49.16 5.34 3.31
C VAL A 55 49.38 5.19 4.81
N GLU A 56 50.57 4.78 5.28
CA GLU A 56 50.87 4.77 6.73
C GLU A 56 50.81 6.19 7.32
N GLU A 57 51.29 7.21 6.61
CA GLU A 57 51.25 8.60 7.09
C GLU A 57 49.83 9.19 7.02
N PHE A 58 48.98 8.73 6.10
CA PHE A 58 47.61 9.22 5.92
C PHE A 58 46.53 8.27 6.45
N GLN A 59 46.91 7.19 7.15
CA GLN A 59 46.00 6.14 7.60
C GLN A 59 44.89 6.70 8.49
N THR A 60 45.24 7.63 9.38
CA THR A 60 44.31 8.33 10.27
C THR A 60 43.36 9.27 9.50
N LEU A 61 43.84 9.96 8.47
CA LEU A 61 43.01 10.83 7.63
C LEU A 61 42.02 10.01 6.79
N ILE A 62 42.47 8.93 6.17
CA ILE A 62 41.63 8.02 5.38
C ILE A 62 40.62 7.34 6.29
N ALA A 63 41.02 6.87 7.48
CA ALA A 63 40.11 6.32 8.47
C ALA A 63 39.06 7.35 8.93
N GLY A 64 39.44 8.61 9.12
CA GLY A 64 38.53 9.70 9.44
C GLY A 64 37.50 9.96 8.33
N ILE A 65 37.94 10.03 7.07
CA ILE A 65 37.03 10.20 5.91
C ILE A 65 36.12 8.98 5.76
N ALA A 66 36.65 7.77 5.92
CA ALA A 66 35.85 6.54 5.89
C ALA A 66 34.82 6.51 7.02
N ALA A 67 35.18 6.95 8.23
CA ALA A 67 34.27 7.05 9.36
C ALA A 67 33.16 8.10 9.11
N LEU A 68 33.50 9.25 8.53
CA LEU A 68 32.50 10.26 8.11
C LEU A 68 31.57 9.74 7.02
N GLY A 69 32.12 9.03 6.02
CA GLY A 69 31.34 8.40 4.95
C GLY A 69 30.41 7.31 5.48
N ALA A 70 30.91 6.46 6.40
CA ALA A 70 30.10 5.46 7.08
C ALA A 70 29.00 6.10 7.94
N GLY A 71 29.32 7.16 8.69
CA GLY A 71 28.34 7.92 9.48
C GLY A 71 27.24 8.54 8.61
N ALA A 72 27.60 9.15 7.49
CA ALA A 72 26.64 9.70 6.53
C ALA A 72 25.75 8.61 5.91
N PHE A 73 26.34 7.46 5.55
CA PHE A 73 25.60 6.31 5.01
C PHE A 73 24.57 5.76 6.01
N VAL A 74 24.95 5.65 7.30
CA VAL A 74 24.02 5.21 8.36
C VAL A 74 22.84 6.19 8.51
N ILE A 75 23.09 7.50 8.44
CA ILE A 75 22.02 8.50 8.53
C ILE A 75 21.06 8.41 7.32
N VAL A 76 21.60 8.26 6.11
CA VAL A 76 20.78 8.15 4.89
C VAL A 76 19.98 6.84 4.88
N SER A 77 20.62 5.71 5.16
CA SER A 77 19.93 4.41 5.23
C SER A 77 18.88 4.36 6.34
N GLY A 78 19.14 4.98 7.50
CA GLY A 78 18.16 5.12 8.57
C GLY A 78 16.92 5.91 8.15
N ARG A 79 17.08 6.98 7.36
CA ARG A 79 15.94 7.76 6.83
C ARG A 79 15.10 6.94 5.86
N GLU A 80 15.72 6.21 4.94
CA GLU A 80 15.00 5.34 3.99
C GLU A 80 14.27 4.19 4.73
N GLN A 81 14.91 3.55 5.72
CA GLN A 81 14.26 2.53 6.53
C GLN A 81 13.03 3.07 7.28
N ILE A 82 13.12 4.26 7.88
CA ILE A 82 11.99 4.88 8.57
C ILE A 82 10.85 5.17 7.59
N GLN A 83 11.15 5.61 6.38
CA GLN A 83 10.13 5.84 5.36
C GLN A 83 9.43 4.53 4.96
N HIS A 84 10.20 3.48 4.66
CA HIS A 84 9.64 2.17 4.32
C HIS A 84 8.83 1.56 5.48
N LEU A 85 9.26 1.72 6.73
CA LEU A 85 8.50 1.27 7.90
C LEU A 85 7.18 2.01 8.05
N ARG A 86 7.14 3.32 7.75
CA ARG A 86 5.88 4.10 7.77
C ARG A 86 4.93 3.64 6.68
N GLU A 87 5.42 3.44 5.46
CA GLU A 87 4.63 2.95 4.33
C GLU A 87 4.10 1.53 4.61
N SER A 88 4.94 0.63 5.12
CA SER A 88 4.54 -0.73 5.51
C SER A 88 3.45 -0.71 6.59
N LYS A 89 3.61 0.11 7.64
CA LYS A 89 2.63 0.21 8.73
C LYS A 89 1.32 0.83 8.26
N GLN A 90 1.35 1.73 7.27
CA GLN A 90 0.13 2.27 6.67
C GLN A 90 -0.62 1.21 5.87
N ARG A 91 0.11 0.38 5.10
CA ARG A 91 -0.49 -0.74 4.35
C ARG A 91 -1.08 -1.78 5.27
N GLU A 92 -0.34 -2.19 6.30
CA GLU A 92 -0.83 -3.13 7.33
C GLU A 92 -2.16 -2.66 7.94
N LYS A 93 -2.27 -1.38 8.30
CA LYS A 93 -3.53 -0.81 8.79
C LYS A 93 -4.67 -0.81 7.77
N ILE A 94 -4.36 -0.69 6.49
CA ILE A 94 -5.36 -0.78 5.43
C ILE A 94 -5.82 -2.24 5.32
N ASP A 95 -4.89 -3.20 5.33
CA ASP A 95 -5.20 -4.62 5.26
C ASP A 95 -6.06 -5.07 6.46
N ASP A 96 -5.69 -4.69 7.69
CA ASP A 96 -6.50 -4.93 8.91
C ASP A 96 -7.92 -4.35 8.77
N ALA A 97 -8.02 -3.15 8.18
CA ALA A 97 -9.31 -2.50 7.98
C ALA A 97 -10.13 -3.16 6.86
N LEU A 98 -9.49 -3.71 5.83
CA LEU A 98 -10.17 -4.50 4.80
C LEU A 98 -10.72 -5.80 5.37
N ASP A 99 -10.01 -6.46 6.28
CA ASP A 99 -10.51 -7.66 6.95
C ASP A 99 -11.78 -7.37 7.77
N SER A 100 -11.86 -6.18 8.36
CA SER A 100 -13.07 -5.69 9.04
C SER A 100 -14.24 -5.47 8.05
N VAL A 101 -13.96 -4.86 6.90
CA VAL A 101 -14.92 -4.65 5.80
C VAL A 101 -15.42 -6.00 5.26
N TYR A 102 -14.55 -7.00 5.12
CA TYR A 102 -14.92 -8.36 4.73
C TYR A 102 -15.79 -9.06 5.76
N THR A 103 -15.45 -8.94 7.04
CA THR A 103 -16.21 -9.57 8.13
C THR A 103 -17.64 -9.07 8.14
N VAL A 104 -17.84 -7.75 8.09
CA VAL A 104 -19.20 -7.17 8.07
C VAL A 104 -19.89 -7.44 6.72
N GLY A 105 -19.16 -7.40 5.61
CA GLY A 105 -19.68 -7.76 4.29
C GLY A 105 -20.21 -9.20 4.24
N ALA A 106 -19.54 -10.14 4.93
CA ALA A 106 -19.97 -11.54 5.03
C ALA A 106 -21.29 -11.67 5.79
N ASP A 107 -21.47 -10.93 6.89
CA ASP A 107 -22.73 -10.91 7.65
C ASP A 107 -23.89 -10.38 6.79
N VAL A 108 -23.66 -9.31 6.02
CA VAL A 108 -24.64 -8.76 5.09
C VAL A 108 -24.99 -9.74 3.98
N GLY A 109 -23.98 -10.40 3.39
CA GLY A 109 -24.18 -11.43 2.37
C GLY A 109 -24.93 -12.65 2.91
N GLU A 110 -24.65 -13.06 4.14
CA GLU A 110 -25.38 -14.15 4.80
C GLU A 110 -26.84 -13.75 5.07
N TYR A 111 -27.07 -12.51 5.50
CA TYR A 111 -28.42 -11.97 5.68
C TYR A 111 -29.20 -11.94 4.37
N TYR A 112 -28.60 -11.45 3.27
CA TYR A 112 -29.19 -11.50 1.93
C TYR A 112 -29.63 -12.93 1.56
N ARG A 113 -28.74 -13.90 1.75
CA ARG A 113 -29.05 -15.31 1.49
C ARG A 113 -30.20 -15.81 2.37
N LYS A 114 -30.19 -15.50 3.67
CA LYS A 114 -31.24 -15.90 4.61
C LYS A 114 -32.59 -15.35 4.17
N ILE A 115 -32.68 -14.04 3.91
CA ILE A 115 -33.96 -13.41 3.59
C ILE A 115 -34.53 -13.83 2.24
N ARG A 116 -33.67 -14.07 1.25
CA ARG A 116 -34.06 -14.53 -0.08
C ARG A 116 -34.94 -15.78 -0.02
N PHE A 117 -34.49 -16.79 0.73
CA PHE A 117 -35.19 -18.07 0.87
C PHE A 117 -36.14 -18.14 2.07
N ALA A 118 -36.17 -17.13 2.93
CA ALA A 118 -36.97 -17.20 4.14
C ALA A 118 -38.48 -16.99 3.88
N THR A 119 -39.27 -17.76 4.62
CA THR A 119 -40.73 -17.61 4.75
C THR A 119 -41.13 -16.73 5.95
N LYS A 120 -40.19 -16.50 6.89
CA LYS A 120 -40.33 -15.64 8.07
C LYS A 120 -39.16 -14.67 8.12
N ILE A 121 -39.32 -13.52 8.77
CA ILE A 121 -38.24 -12.55 8.93
C ILE A 121 -37.03 -13.20 9.65
N PRO A 122 -35.81 -13.17 9.09
CA PRO A 122 -34.61 -13.58 9.82
C PRO A 122 -34.30 -12.59 10.95
N ALA A 123 -33.49 -13.00 11.93
CA ALA A 123 -33.01 -12.08 12.96
C ALA A 123 -32.29 -10.87 12.32
N SER A 124 -32.45 -9.70 12.94
CA SER A 124 -31.78 -8.48 12.50
C SER A 124 -30.27 -8.64 12.52
N ILE A 125 -29.58 -7.91 11.65
CA ILE A 125 -28.11 -7.94 11.61
C ILE A 125 -27.60 -7.24 12.86
N PRO A 126 -26.71 -7.85 13.65
CA PRO A 126 -26.16 -7.18 14.82
C PRO A 126 -25.30 -5.99 14.40
N LEU A 127 -25.31 -4.93 15.21
CA LEU A 127 -24.40 -3.82 14.98
C LEU A 127 -22.95 -4.33 15.22
N PRO A 128 -22.01 -4.07 14.30
CA PRO A 128 -20.63 -4.51 14.50
C PRO A 128 -20.01 -3.86 15.74
N PRO A 129 -19.07 -4.55 16.41
CA PRO A 129 -18.32 -3.98 17.53
C PRO A 129 -17.59 -2.69 17.13
N ALA A 130 -17.33 -1.83 18.12
CA ALA A 130 -16.76 -0.51 17.91
C ALA A 130 -15.42 -0.52 17.16
N ASP A 131 -14.60 -1.57 17.36
CA ASP A 131 -13.32 -1.72 16.68
C ASP A 131 -13.50 -1.92 15.17
N LEU A 132 -14.37 -2.84 14.75
CA LEU A 132 -14.69 -3.02 13.33
C LEU A 132 -15.31 -1.76 12.72
N MET A 133 -16.19 -1.08 13.45
CA MET A 133 -16.79 0.17 12.98
C MET A 133 -15.76 1.27 12.77
N LYS A 134 -14.75 1.35 13.64
CA LYS A 134 -13.64 2.31 13.52
C LYS A 134 -12.78 2.01 12.30
N ASP A 135 -12.51 0.74 12.03
CA ASP A 135 -11.69 0.30 10.90
C ASP A 135 -12.42 0.51 9.58
N ILE A 136 -13.73 0.21 9.54
CA ILE A 136 -14.56 0.52 8.37
C ILE A 136 -14.64 2.03 8.14
N ALA A 137 -14.78 2.84 9.19
CA ALA A 137 -14.77 4.30 9.09
C ALA A 137 -13.39 4.85 8.64
N TYR A 138 -12.30 4.12 8.92
CA TYR A 138 -10.98 4.44 8.40
C TYR A 138 -10.91 4.25 6.88
N ILE A 139 -11.53 3.20 6.32
CA ILE A 139 -11.67 3.04 4.86
C ILE A 139 -12.64 4.06 4.28
N SER A 140 -13.88 4.11 4.78
CA SER A 140 -14.91 5.06 4.37
C SER A 140 -15.90 5.36 5.50
N PRO A 141 -15.99 6.62 5.96
CA PRO A 141 -17.01 7.04 6.91
C PRO A 141 -18.43 6.81 6.41
N GLN A 142 -18.67 6.95 5.10
CA GLN A 142 -19.99 6.73 4.50
C GLN A 142 -20.41 5.26 4.61
N LEU A 143 -19.47 4.33 4.44
CA LEU A 143 -19.74 2.90 4.62
C LEU A 143 -20.21 2.58 6.04
N SER A 144 -19.54 3.16 7.05
CA SER A 144 -19.97 3.01 8.46
C SER A 144 -21.38 3.57 8.72
N GLN A 145 -21.75 4.67 8.06
CA GLN A 145 -23.10 5.23 8.16
C GLN A 145 -24.14 4.32 7.50
N PHE A 146 -23.81 3.72 6.35
CA PHE A 146 -24.70 2.77 5.69
C PHE A 146 -24.90 1.51 6.52
N ILE A 147 -23.88 1.00 7.21
CA ILE A 147 -24.02 -0.14 8.14
C ILE A 147 -25.02 0.19 9.24
N ILE A 148 -24.88 1.36 9.87
CA ILE A 148 -25.78 1.79 10.95
C ILE A 148 -27.22 1.90 10.43
N ARG A 149 -27.42 2.53 9.27
CA ARG A 149 -28.74 2.64 8.63
C ARG A 149 -29.33 1.28 8.30
N PHE A 150 -28.51 0.37 7.79
CA PHE A 150 -28.93 -0.97 7.43
C PHE A 150 -29.28 -1.81 8.67
N HIS A 151 -28.51 -1.69 9.76
CA HIS A 151 -28.85 -2.27 11.05
C HIS A 151 -30.24 -1.81 11.52
N PHE A 152 -30.48 -0.49 11.57
CA PHE A 152 -31.78 0.06 11.98
C PHE A 152 -32.90 -0.42 11.06
N LEU A 153 -32.70 -0.42 9.74
CA LEU A 153 -33.68 -0.96 8.80
C LEU A 153 -34.06 -2.42 9.13
N THR A 154 -33.07 -3.29 9.36
CA THR A 154 -33.34 -4.69 9.68
C THR A 154 -33.96 -4.87 11.06
N SER A 155 -33.59 -4.04 12.05
CA SER A 155 -34.14 -4.09 13.41
C SER A 155 -35.59 -3.62 13.44
N ASP A 156 -35.87 -2.45 12.87
CA ASP A 156 -37.21 -1.87 12.84
C ASP A 156 -38.17 -2.81 12.10
N THR A 157 -37.74 -3.35 10.95
CA THR A 157 -38.56 -4.31 10.21
C THR A 157 -38.77 -5.61 10.99
N TYR A 158 -37.77 -6.07 11.75
CA TYR A 158 -37.90 -7.25 12.59
C TYR A 158 -38.94 -7.04 13.70
N ASP A 159 -38.87 -5.92 14.40
CA ASP A 159 -39.79 -5.56 15.48
C ASP A 159 -41.22 -5.37 14.96
N ASP A 160 -41.39 -4.68 13.83
CA ASP A 160 -42.69 -4.50 13.18
C ASP A 160 -43.30 -5.85 12.75
N CYS A 161 -42.47 -6.80 12.30
CA CYS A 161 -42.92 -8.14 11.95
C CYS A 161 -43.34 -8.98 13.16
N GLN A 162 -42.84 -8.68 14.37
CA GLN A 162 -43.33 -9.32 15.61
C GLN A 162 -44.76 -8.87 15.92
N ILE A 163 -45.08 -7.62 15.62
CA ILE A 163 -46.41 -7.03 15.86
C ILE A 163 -47.38 -7.43 14.73
N ASN A 164 -46.93 -7.34 13.47
CA ASN A 164 -47.76 -7.59 12.29
C ASN A 164 -47.08 -8.54 11.29
N LYS A 165 -47.57 -9.78 11.22
CA LYS A 165 -47.03 -10.82 10.31
C LYS A 165 -47.19 -10.48 8.83
N HIS A 166 -48.11 -9.60 8.45
CA HIS A 166 -48.28 -9.16 7.06
C HIS A 166 -47.23 -8.13 6.62
N HIS A 167 -46.43 -7.62 7.56
CA HIS A 167 -45.39 -6.64 7.26
C HIS A 167 -44.21 -7.25 6.48
N PHE A 168 -43.87 -8.51 6.75
CA PHE A 168 -42.73 -9.18 6.10
C PHE A 168 -42.90 -9.34 4.58
N PRO A 169 -44.02 -9.88 4.04
CA PRO A 169 -44.21 -9.99 2.59
C PRO A 169 -44.14 -8.65 1.85
N LEU A 170 -44.59 -7.56 2.49
CA LEU A 170 -44.58 -6.22 1.90
C LEU A 170 -43.15 -5.65 1.78
N ASN A 171 -42.30 -5.91 2.79
CA ASN A 171 -40.95 -5.35 2.86
C ASN A 171 -39.85 -6.32 2.41
N LYS A 172 -40.18 -7.58 2.14
CA LYS A 172 -39.20 -8.61 1.74
C LYS A 172 -38.34 -8.16 0.56
N LYS A 173 -38.95 -7.62 -0.50
CA LYS A 173 -38.20 -7.12 -1.67
C LYS A 173 -37.26 -5.97 -1.34
N TYR A 174 -37.69 -5.05 -0.48
CA TYR A 174 -36.88 -3.93 -0.03
C TYR A 174 -35.65 -4.39 0.75
N LEU A 175 -35.83 -5.35 1.66
CA LEU A 175 -34.71 -5.92 2.41
C LEU A 175 -33.76 -6.73 1.51
N ILE A 176 -34.28 -7.50 0.55
CA ILE A 176 -33.46 -8.20 -0.45
C ILE A 176 -32.63 -7.18 -1.24
N GLY A 177 -33.26 -6.16 -1.84
CA GLY A 177 -32.56 -5.16 -2.64
C GLY A 177 -31.53 -4.35 -1.87
N SER A 178 -31.89 -3.89 -0.66
CA SER A 178 -30.96 -3.15 0.20
C SER A 178 -29.76 -4.01 0.65
N SER A 179 -29.99 -5.29 0.98
CA SER A 179 -28.92 -6.22 1.37
C SER A 179 -27.99 -6.57 0.21
N LEU A 180 -28.55 -6.80 -0.98
CA LEU A 180 -27.80 -7.03 -2.21
C LEU A 180 -26.91 -5.82 -2.56
N ALA A 181 -27.49 -4.62 -2.55
CA ALA A 181 -26.76 -3.38 -2.82
C ALA A 181 -25.63 -3.14 -1.82
N MET A 182 -25.92 -3.29 -0.52
CA MET A 182 -24.92 -3.13 0.52
C MET A 182 -23.78 -4.14 0.36
N PHE A 183 -24.08 -5.41 0.07
CA PHE A 183 -23.08 -6.44 -0.19
C PHE A 183 -22.18 -6.10 -1.39
N GLN A 184 -22.75 -5.61 -2.49
CA GLN A 184 -21.94 -5.21 -3.66
C GLN A 184 -21.06 -4.00 -3.37
N ILE A 185 -21.52 -3.03 -2.57
CA ILE A 185 -20.67 -1.91 -2.12
C ILE A 185 -19.47 -2.46 -1.34
N PHE A 186 -19.69 -3.36 -0.38
CA PHE A 186 -18.59 -3.98 0.37
C PHE A 186 -17.58 -4.65 -0.56
N LYS A 187 -18.06 -5.46 -1.50
CA LYS A 187 -17.21 -6.18 -2.44
C LYS A 187 -16.37 -5.20 -3.29
N GLN A 188 -17.02 -4.25 -3.95
CA GLN A 188 -16.36 -3.34 -4.89
C GLN A 188 -15.44 -2.33 -4.19
N VAL A 189 -15.80 -1.84 -3.00
CA VAL A 189 -14.89 -1.00 -2.20
C VAL A 189 -13.62 -1.77 -1.88
N THR A 190 -13.75 -3.04 -1.52
CA THR A 190 -12.59 -3.86 -1.14
C THR A 190 -11.70 -4.19 -2.33
N GLU A 191 -12.29 -4.50 -3.49
CA GLU A 191 -11.58 -4.66 -4.75
C GLU A 191 -10.84 -3.37 -5.13
N HIS A 192 -11.52 -2.21 -5.06
CA HIS A 192 -10.92 -0.92 -5.36
C HIS A 192 -9.72 -0.58 -4.46
N VAL A 193 -9.81 -0.86 -3.15
CA VAL A 193 -8.70 -0.63 -2.22
C VAL A 193 -7.51 -1.53 -2.55
N ARG A 194 -7.76 -2.82 -2.88
CA ARG A 194 -6.70 -3.78 -3.23
C ARG A 194 -6.00 -3.42 -4.54
N GLU A 195 -6.75 -2.93 -5.53
CA GLU A 195 -6.22 -2.55 -6.84
C GLU A 195 -5.49 -1.20 -6.83
N THR A 196 -5.71 -0.37 -5.80
CA THR A 196 -5.13 0.98 -5.70
C THR A 196 -3.94 1.00 -4.73
N PRO A 197 -2.68 0.88 -5.20
CA PRO A 197 -1.50 0.79 -4.32
C PRO A 197 -1.24 2.04 -3.46
N ASP A 198 -1.81 3.18 -3.88
CA ASP A 198 -1.75 4.47 -3.18
C ASP A 198 -3.12 4.87 -2.59
N PHE A 199 -3.93 3.88 -2.19
CA PHE A 199 -5.26 4.13 -1.63
C PHE A 199 -5.18 5.09 -0.44
N LYS A 200 -5.97 6.15 -0.51
CA LYS A 200 -6.10 7.13 0.58
C LYS A 200 -7.28 6.74 1.46
N PRO A 201 -7.05 6.48 2.76
CA PRO A 201 -8.12 6.24 3.72
C PRO A 201 -9.16 7.37 3.73
N ARG A 202 -10.36 7.05 4.21
CA ARG A 202 -11.54 7.92 4.24
C ARG A 202 -12.05 8.29 2.85
N ALA A 203 -12.09 7.30 1.98
CA ALA A 203 -12.62 7.47 0.64
C ALA A 203 -14.13 7.79 0.68
N THR A 204 -14.53 8.69 -0.22
CA THR A 204 -15.94 9.07 -0.39
C THR A 204 -16.56 8.13 -1.40
N LEU A 205 -17.57 7.35 -1.00
CA LEU A 205 -18.23 6.37 -1.87
C LEU A 205 -18.85 7.04 -3.10
N THR A 206 -19.39 8.25 -2.97
CA THR A 206 -19.97 8.98 -4.13
C THR A 206 -18.95 9.37 -5.20
N LYS A 207 -17.65 9.27 -4.93
CA LYS A 207 -16.59 9.49 -5.92
C LYS A 207 -16.10 8.19 -6.56
N MET A 208 -16.53 7.04 -6.06
CA MET A 208 -16.23 5.73 -6.62
C MET A 208 -17.23 5.42 -7.73
N THR A 209 -16.73 4.83 -8.80
CA THR A 209 -17.56 4.25 -9.85
C THR A 209 -17.91 2.83 -9.47
N PHE A 210 -19.21 2.56 -9.29
CA PHE A 210 -19.69 1.21 -8.98
C PHE A 210 -20.19 0.51 -10.24
N ASP A 211 -19.79 -0.74 -10.40
CA ASP A 211 -20.34 -1.64 -11.40
C ASP A 211 -21.78 -2.03 -11.00
N SER A 212 -22.73 -1.76 -11.89
CA SER A 212 -24.14 -2.07 -11.68
C SER A 212 -24.54 -3.45 -12.20
N ASP A 213 -23.72 -4.12 -13.01
CA ASP A 213 -24.07 -5.41 -13.64
C ASP A 213 -24.47 -6.49 -12.62
N PRO A 214 -23.76 -6.66 -11.47
CA PRO A 214 -24.16 -7.64 -10.46
C PRO A 214 -25.50 -7.31 -9.78
N ILE A 215 -25.82 -6.01 -9.68
CA ILE A 215 -27.10 -5.54 -9.12
C ILE A 215 -28.22 -5.74 -10.10
N ILE A 216 -28.01 -5.45 -11.39
CA ILE A 216 -28.99 -5.66 -12.45
C ILE A 216 -29.35 -7.15 -12.50
N TYR A 217 -28.36 -8.03 -12.57
CA TYR A 217 -28.56 -9.48 -12.59
C TYR A 217 -29.35 -9.98 -11.35
N GLY A 218 -28.94 -9.55 -10.15
CA GLY A 218 -29.64 -9.94 -8.92
C GLY A 218 -31.04 -9.35 -8.81
N ALA A 219 -31.25 -8.14 -9.34
CA ALA A 219 -32.55 -7.49 -9.39
C ALA A 219 -33.52 -8.21 -10.34
N GLU A 220 -33.05 -8.66 -11.50
CA GLU A 220 -33.83 -9.49 -12.43
C GLU A 220 -34.24 -10.82 -11.77
N GLU A 221 -33.29 -11.49 -11.12
CA GLU A 221 -33.52 -12.79 -10.47
C GLU A 221 -34.57 -12.71 -9.36
N ASP A 222 -34.53 -11.65 -8.55
CA ASP A 222 -35.43 -11.44 -7.41
C ASP A 222 -36.64 -10.53 -7.73
N ASN A 223 -36.85 -10.17 -9.01
CA ASN A 223 -37.90 -9.25 -9.47
C ASN A 223 -37.96 -7.94 -8.68
N LEU A 224 -36.80 -7.28 -8.56
CA LEU A 224 -36.62 -6.02 -7.84
C LEU A 224 -36.80 -4.82 -8.78
N GLU A 225 -37.17 -3.68 -8.19
CA GLU A 225 -37.32 -2.39 -8.86
C GLU A 225 -36.34 -1.42 -8.19
N GLN A 226 -36.04 -0.30 -8.84
CA GLN A 226 -35.12 0.71 -8.32
C GLN A 226 -35.44 1.14 -6.87
N LYS A 227 -36.73 1.27 -6.54
CA LYS A 227 -37.20 1.65 -5.18
C LYS A 227 -36.78 0.65 -4.10
N HIS A 228 -36.56 -0.63 -4.45
CA HIS A 228 -36.15 -1.66 -3.50
C HIS A 228 -34.68 -1.57 -3.09
N LEU A 229 -33.87 -0.77 -3.81
CA LEU A 229 -32.48 -0.48 -3.42
C LEU A 229 -32.40 0.57 -2.30
N GLY A 230 -33.49 1.29 -2.01
CA GLY A 230 -33.54 2.27 -0.93
C GLY A 230 -32.51 3.38 -1.10
N ALA A 231 -31.69 3.61 -0.06
CA ALA A 231 -30.65 4.63 -0.08
C ALA A 231 -29.50 4.34 -1.06
N PHE A 232 -29.45 3.14 -1.64
CA PHE A 232 -28.39 2.73 -2.57
C PHE A 232 -28.70 3.01 -4.03
N GLN A 233 -29.90 3.53 -4.33
CA GLN A 233 -30.30 3.93 -5.68
C GLN A 233 -29.39 5.01 -6.30
N ASP A 234 -28.66 5.75 -5.47
CA ASP A 234 -27.72 6.79 -5.91
C ASP A 234 -26.40 6.19 -6.43
N PHE A 235 -26.11 4.93 -6.10
CA PHE A 235 -24.88 4.23 -6.51
C PHE A 235 -25.12 3.22 -7.63
N PHE A 236 -26.33 2.67 -7.72
CA PHE A 236 -26.68 1.63 -8.69
C PHE A 236 -27.96 1.98 -9.43
N SER A 237 -28.02 1.66 -10.72
CA SER A 237 -29.23 1.76 -11.52
C SER A 237 -29.72 0.39 -11.97
N VAL A 238 -30.99 0.10 -11.68
CA VAL A 238 -31.74 -1.02 -12.23
C VAL A 238 -32.60 -0.46 -13.36
N THR A 239 -32.20 -0.68 -14.60
CA THR A 239 -33.04 -0.42 -15.77
C THR A 239 -34.11 -1.52 -15.83
N SER A 240 -35.34 -1.20 -15.43
CA SER A 240 -36.49 -2.02 -15.77
C SER A 240 -36.83 -1.74 -17.24
N GLU A 241 -36.53 -2.67 -18.14
CA GLU A 241 -37.22 -2.74 -19.44
C GLU A 241 -38.71 -3.11 -19.25
#